data_AF-A0A183B9B1-F1
#
_entry.id   AF-A0A183B9B1-F1
#
_cell.length_a   1.000
_cell.length_b   1.000
_cell.length_c   1.000
_cell.angle_alpha   90.00
_cell.angle_beta   90.00
_cell.angle_gamma   90.00
#
_symmetry.space_group_name_H-M   'P 1'
#
loop_
_entity.id
_entity.type
_entity.pdbx_description
1 polymer ?
#
loop_
_entity_poly.entity_id
_entity_poly.type
_entity_poly.pdbx_seq_one_letter_code
_entity_poly.pdbx_strand_id
1 'polypeptide(L)'
;LCLLRTLFRIEDMLRGYFDFTDAQVPCLGCHLSLQYEERYLDPHAILCEPVDLTSCRETASNTLFTSLPLNEKGEPQTLSFSFGTNGARITTWAELHLACLSKHLLPFTLPIPINATPQFCAQNASLLIDGRWRLRLEFILSPDTAWSALGSGPPGSSSYNSGENPVSDEWALSSYLRTEKLAWHLPIQLVSSDPSIVCMPQNTSTMPIILPVY
;
A
#
# COMPACT_ATOMS: atom_id res chain seq x y z
N LEU A 1 5.06 -10.43 3.35
CA LEU A 1 4.73 -9.94 1.99
C LEU A 1 6.02 -9.86 1.20
N CYS A 2 6.04 -10.39 -0.02
CA CYS A 2 7.11 -10.19 -0.97
C CYS A 2 6.57 -9.48 -2.23
N LEU A 3 7.20 -8.37 -2.60
CA LEU A 3 6.95 -7.63 -3.83
C LEU A 3 8.28 -7.45 -4.57
N LEU A 4 8.25 -7.62 -5.89
CA LEU A 4 9.46 -7.56 -6.72
C LEU A 4 9.95 -6.12 -6.98
N ARG A 5 9.04 -5.14 -6.90
CA ARG A 5 9.32 -3.72 -7.12
C ARG A 5 8.22 -2.86 -6.51
N THR A 6 8.52 -1.58 -6.29
CA THR A 6 7.58 -0.55 -5.85
C THR A 6 7.33 0.52 -6.91
N LEU A 7 8.05 0.48 -8.04
CA LEU A 7 7.86 1.33 -9.21
C LEU A 7 7.13 0.58 -10.31
N PHE A 8 5.99 1.12 -10.75
CA PHE A 8 5.13 0.53 -11.77
C PHE A 8 4.78 1.56 -12.84
N ARG A 9 4.61 1.08 -14.08
CA ARG A 9 3.97 1.86 -15.14
C ARG A 9 2.46 1.77 -15.00
N ILE A 10 1.75 2.74 -15.56
CA ILE A 10 0.30 2.61 -15.75
C ILE A 10 0.06 1.35 -16.61
N GLU A 11 -1.06 0.64 -16.36
CA GLU A 11 -1.38 -0.67 -16.96
C GLU A 11 -0.49 -1.85 -16.52
N ASP A 12 0.53 -1.63 -15.68
CA ASP A 12 1.27 -2.76 -15.10
C ASP A 12 0.35 -3.61 -14.20
N MET A 13 0.76 -4.87 -14.03
CA MET A 13 0.15 -5.78 -13.05
C MET A 13 1.02 -5.81 -11.79
N LEU A 14 0.46 -5.39 -10.65
CA LEU A 14 1.14 -5.50 -9.37
C LEU A 14 1.09 -6.96 -8.91
N ARG A 15 2.26 -7.60 -8.87
CA ARG A 15 2.42 -9.03 -8.54
C ARG A 15 3.26 -9.18 -7.29
N GLY A 16 2.80 -10.06 -6.40
CA GLY A 16 3.50 -10.42 -5.18
C GLY A 16 2.92 -11.69 -4.57
N TYR A 17 3.40 -12.02 -3.38
CA TYR A 17 2.83 -13.10 -2.60
C TYR A 17 2.93 -12.83 -1.10
N PHE A 18 2.02 -13.43 -0.35
CA PHE A 18 2.12 -13.56 1.08
C PHE A 18 2.80 -14.88 1.43
N ASP A 19 3.72 -14.80 2.38
CA ASP A 19 4.33 -15.95 3.00
C ASP A 19 3.88 -15.96 4.46
N PHE A 20 3.19 -17.04 4.82
CA PHE A 20 2.62 -17.31 6.13
C PHE A 20 3.33 -18.50 6.80
N THR A 21 4.47 -18.96 6.27
CA THR A 21 5.23 -20.10 6.81
C THR A 21 5.58 -19.89 8.28
N ASP A 22 5.99 -18.68 8.65
CA ASP A 22 6.33 -18.29 10.03
C ASP A 22 5.21 -17.51 10.75
N ALA A 23 3.99 -17.55 10.23
CA ALA A 23 2.87 -16.82 10.83
C ALA A 23 2.43 -17.47 12.16
N GLN A 24 2.55 -16.73 13.26
CA GLN A 24 2.12 -17.20 14.58
C GLN A 24 0.59 -17.12 14.78
N VAL A 25 -0.07 -16.23 14.03
CA VAL A 25 -1.51 -15.99 14.13
C VAL A 25 -2.17 -16.36 12.80
N PRO A 26 -3.19 -17.23 12.81
CA PRO A 26 -3.95 -17.58 11.61
C PRO A 26 -4.55 -16.36 10.92
N CYS A 27 -4.30 -16.25 9.62
CA CYS A 27 -4.94 -15.27 8.77
C CYS A 27 -6.12 -15.91 8.03
N LEU A 28 -7.32 -15.39 8.29
CA LEU A 28 -8.55 -15.85 7.65
C LEU A 28 -8.68 -15.30 6.23
N GLY A 29 -8.28 -14.05 6.04
CA GLY A 29 -8.34 -13.38 4.75
C GLY A 29 -7.50 -12.10 4.71
N CYS A 30 -7.26 -11.63 3.50
CA CYS A 30 -6.56 -10.38 3.23
C CYS A 30 -7.34 -9.57 2.20
N HIS A 31 -7.49 -8.28 2.47
CA HIS A 31 -8.01 -7.30 1.53
C HIS A 31 -6.88 -6.37 1.08
N LEU A 32 -6.60 -6.37 -0.22
CA LEU A 32 -5.64 -5.48 -0.85
C LEU A 32 -6.40 -4.40 -1.59
N SER A 33 -6.00 -3.15 -1.40
CA SER A 33 -6.56 -2.00 -2.10
C SER A 33 -5.45 -1.12 -2.64
N LEU A 34 -5.49 -0.87 -3.95
CA LEU A 34 -4.68 0.17 -4.58
C LEU A 34 -5.36 1.51 -4.32
N GLN A 35 -4.68 2.39 -3.60
CA GLN A 35 -5.22 3.66 -3.17
C GLN A 35 -4.39 4.83 -3.69
N TYR A 36 -5.09 5.90 -4.05
CA TYR A 36 -4.51 7.19 -4.38
C TYR A 36 -4.85 8.18 -3.28
N GLU A 37 -3.80 8.74 -2.67
CA GLU A 37 -3.86 9.68 -1.57
C GLU A 37 -3.50 11.07 -2.08
N GLU A 38 -4.48 11.97 -2.10
CA GLU A 38 -4.33 13.38 -2.46
C GLU A 38 -4.16 14.19 -1.18
N ARG A 39 -3.00 14.80 -1.00
CA ARG A 39 -2.69 15.65 0.15
C ARG A 39 -2.74 17.12 -0.25
N TYR A 40 -3.35 17.94 0.60
CA TYR A 40 -3.58 19.35 0.41
C TYR A 40 -3.03 20.11 1.63
N LEU A 41 -2.39 21.26 1.40
CA LEU A 41 -2.21 22.22 2.47
C LEU A 41 -3.58 22.83 2.81
N ASP A 42 -3.86 23.02 4.11
CA ASP A 42 -4.95 23.89 4.53
C ASP A 42 -4.51 25.35 4.33
N PRO A 43 -5.20 26.15 3.49
CA PRO A 43 -4.90 27.57 3.32
C PRO A 43 -4.96 28.37 4.64
N HIS A 44 -5.67 27.87 5.65
CA HIS A 44 -5.79 28.50 6.96
C HIS A 44 -4.68 28.11 7.96
N ALA A 45 -3.84 27.11 7.64
CA ALA A 45 -2.70 26.71 8.49
C ALA A 45 -1.49 27.67 8.41
N ILE A 46 -1.56 28.72 7.58
CA ILE A 46 -0.49 29.70 7.32
C ILE A 46 -0.27 30.69 8.48
N LEU A 47 -0.92 30.54 9.64
CA LEU A 47 -0.68 31.42 10.79
C LEU A 47 0.55 31.06 11.65
N CYS A 48 1.27 29.97 11.33
CA CYS A 48 2.53 29.65 12.01
C CYS A 48 3.72 29.96 11.10
N GLU A 49 4.32 31.12 11.36
CA GLU A 49 5.65 31.65 10.99
C GLU A 49 6.50 30.87 9.95
N PRO A 50 6.91 31.51 8.84
CA PRO A 50 7.79 30.90 7.84
C PRO A 50 9.25 30.96 8.31
N VAL A 51 9.83 29.81 8.65
CA VAL A 51 11.29 29.67 8.67
C VAL A 51 11.75 29.26 7.26
N ASP A 52 12.50 30.17 6.63
CA ASP A 52 13.32 30.00 5.43
C ASP A 52 12.63 29.81 4.06
N LEU A 53 11.71 30.71 3.69
CA LEU A 53 11.25 30.84 2.30
C LEU A 53 11.62 32.18 1.62
N THR A 54 12.70 32.82 2.06
CA THR A 54 13.14 34.13 1.52
C THR A 54 14.01 34.06 0.27
N SER A 55 14.34 32.88 -0.26
CA SER A 55 15.13 32.75 -1.51
C SER A 55 14.31 32.63 -2.80
N CYS A 56 12.99 32.47 -2.73
CA CYS A 56 12.12 32.35 -3.92
C CYS A 56 11.21 33.57 -4.15
N ARG A 57 11.57 34.71 -3.57
CA ARG A 57 10.79 35.94 -3.72
C ARG A 57 11.31 36.73 -4.90
N GLU A 58 11.17 36.18 -6.11
CA GLU A 58 11.08 36.95 -7.35
C GLU A 58 10.62 36.05 -8.52
N THR A 59 9.44 36.39 -9.04
CA THR A 59 8.86 36.03 -10.35
C THR A 59 7.96 34.78 -10.47
N ALA A 60 6.70 35.10 -10.80
CA ALA A 60 5.64 34.32 -11.46
C ALA A 60 4.64 33.53 -10.60
N SER A 61 3.36 33.83 -10.86
CA SER A 61 2.12 33.14 -10.50
C SER A 61 2.02 31.70 -11.05
N ASN A 62 3.15 31.03 -11.29
CA ASN A 62 3.20 29.78 -12.04
C ASN A 62 3.26 28.61 -11.06
N THR A 63 2.26 27.74 -11.14
CA THR A 63 2.25 26.47 -10.39
C THR A 63 3.33 25.55 -10.95
N LEU A 64 4.28 25.15 -10.11
CA LEU A 64 5.32 24.20 -10.47
C LEU A 64 4.80 22.78 -10.28
N PHE A 65 4.89 21.95 -11.32
CA PHE A 65 4.56 20.53 -11.28
C PHE A 65 5.84 19.70 -11.24
N THR A 66 5.91 18.77 -10.30
CA THR A 66 7.04 17.85 -10.11
C THR A 66 6.56 16.45 -9.73
N SER A 67 7.43 15.45 -9.80
CA SER A 67 7.19 14.12 -9.23
C SER A 67 8.15 13.89 -8.09
N LEU A 68 7.66 13.54 -6.90
CA LEU A 68 8.48 13.22 -5.73
C LEU A 68 8.71 11.70 -5.66
N PRO A 69 9.87 11.18 -6.10
CA PRO A 69 10.09 9.74 -6.16
C PRO A 69 10.23 9.13 -4.76
N LEU A 70 10.16 7.80 -4.70
CA LEU A 70 10.58 7.07 -3.51
C LEU A 70 12.11 7.13 -3.36
N ASN A 71 12.61 7.23 -2.13
CA ASN A 71 14.04 7.12 -1.84
C ASN A 71 14.52 5.65 -1.95
N GLU A 72 15.82 5.42 -1.78
CA GLU A 72 16.42 4.06 -1.82
C GLU A 72 15.84 3.10 -0.78
N LYS A 73 15.25 3.63 0.30
CA LYS A 73 14.59 2.86 1.36
C LYS A 73 13.09 2.62 1.08
N GLY A 74 12.57 3.10 -0.04
CA GLY A 74 11.15 3.01 -0.40
C GLY A 74 10.26 4.02 0.34
N GLU A 75 10.83 4.98 1.07
CA GLU A 75 10.07 6.03 1.72
C GLU A 75 9.82 7.16 0.72
N PRO A 76 8.62 7.76 0.73
CA PRO A 76 8.28 8.75 -0.26
C PRO A 76 8.94 10.08 0.09
N GLN A 77 9.67 10.71 -0.84
CA GLN A 77 10.26 12.02 -0.60
C GLN A 77 9.15 13.02 -0.23
N THR A 78 9.17 13.52 1.00
CA THR A 78 8.21 14.51 1.49
C THR A 78 8.86 15.88 1.44
N LEU A 79 8.11 16.86 0.96
CA LEU A 79 8.42 18.25 1.29
C LEU A 79 8.18 18.43 2.80
N SER A 80 8.99 19.28 3.45
CA SER A 80 9.01 19.49 4.90
C SER A 80 7.80 20.30 5.40
N PHE A 81 6.58 19.88 5.05
CA PHE A 81 5.35 20.54 5.42
C PHE A 81 4.50 19.62 6.29
N SER A 82 3.96 20.18 7.38
CA SER A 82 2.94 19.52 8.18
C SER A 82 1.59 19.65 7.46
N PHE A 83 1.16 18.58 6.79
CA PHE A 83 -0.22 18.48 6.29
C PHE A 83 -1.16 18.38 7.50
N GLY A 84 -2.23 19.18 7.50
CA GLY A 84 -3.26 19.07 8.53
C GLY A 84 -3.90 17.67 8.52
N THR A 85 -4.37 17.20 9.68
CA THR A 85 -5.02 15.89 9.84
C THR A 85 -6.25 15.68 8.94
N ASN A 86 -6.85 16.77 8.44
CA ASN A 86 -7.98 16.76 7.49
C ASN A 86 -7.56 17.01 6.03
N GLY A 87 -6.28 17.17 5.76
CA GLY A 87 -5.74 17.57 4.46
C GLY A 87 -5.51 16.42 3.49
N ALA A 88 -6.00 15.21 3.74
CA ALA A 88 -5.77 14.06 2.85
C ALA A 88 -7.08 13.41 2.39
N ARG A 89 -7.28 13.30 1.08
CA ARG A 89 -8.37 12.54 0.46
C ARG A 89 -7.81 11.23 -0.08
N ILE A 90 -8.42 10.11 0.29
CA ILE A 90 -8.02 8.79 -0.20
C ILE A 90 -9.12 8.28 -1.12
N THR A 91 -8.72 7.78 -2.29
CA THR A 91 -9.61 7.11 -3.25
C THR A 91 -9.09 5.71 -3.51
N THR A 92 -9.97 4.72 -3.52
CA THR A 92 -9.62 3.34 -3.88
C THR A 92 -9.88 3.13 -5.38
N TRP A 93 -8.90 2.52 -6.06
CA TRP A 93 -8.90 2.36 -7.51
C TRP A 93 -9.01 0.91 -7.96
N ALA A 94 -8.48 -0.02 -7.17
CA ALA A 94 -8.61 -1.45 -7.40
C ALA A 94 -8.60 -2.18 -6.06
N GLU A 95 -9.37 -3.26 -5.97
CA GLU A 95 -9.49 -4.08 -4.76
C GLU A 95 -9.35 -5.57 -5.10
N LEU A 96 -8.80 -6.33 -4.16
CA LEU A 96 -8.64 -7.78 -4.27
C LEU A 96 -8.82 -8.41 -2.89
N HIS A 97 -9.73 -9.37 -2.81
CA HIS A 97 -10.02 -10.14 -1.60
C HIS A 97 -9.46 -11.55 -1.75
N LEU A 98 -8.70 -12.00 -0.75
CA LEU A 98 -8.05 -13.30 -0.77
C LEU A 98 -8.41 -14.11 0.49
N ALA A 99 -8.82 -15.35 0.30
CA ALA A 99 -8.95 -16.32 1.39
C ALA A 99 -7.57 -16.86 1.77
N CYS A 100 -7.18 -16.68 3.03
CA CYS A 100 -5.82 -17.00 3.51
C CYS A 100 -5.78 -18.27 4.37
N LEU A 101 -6.94 -18.84 4.71
CA LEU A 101 -7.02 -20.02 5.57
C LEU A 101 -6.18 -21.17 5.01
N SER A 102 -5.35 -21.76 5.88
CA SER A 102 -4.45 -22.89 5.60
C SER A 102 -3.48 -22.71 4.42
N LYS A 103 -3.20 -21.46 4.02
CA LYS A 103 -2.19 -21.14 3.00
C LYS A 103 -0.87 -20.78 3.66
N HIS A 104 0.21 -21.46 3.28
CA HIS A 104 1.57 -21.03 3.63
C HIS A 104 2.11 -20.00 2.63
N LEU A 105 1.77 -20.13 1.34
CA LEU A 105 2.16 -19.20 0.30
C LEU A 105 0.92 -18.81 -0.51
N LEU A 106 0.68 -17.51 -0.66
CA LEU A 106 -0.49 -16.99 -1.37
C LEU A 106 -0.09 -15.92 -2.38
N PRO A 107 0.05 -16.27 -3.66
CA PRO A 107 0.32 -15.29 -4.71
C PRO A 107 -0.91 -14.41 -4.97
N PHE A 108 -0.67 -13.19 -5.41
CA PHE A 108 -1.72 -12.27 -5.81
C PHE A 108 -1.30 -11.44 -7.02
N THR A 109 -2.30 -10.91 -7.73
CA THR A 109 -2.11 -10.00 -8.83
C THR A 109 -3.21 -8.96 -8.83
N LEU A 110 -2.85 -7.68 -8.76
CA LEU A 110 -3.75 -6.55 -8.73
C LEU A 110 -3.48 -5.66 -9.96
N PRO A 111 -4.42 -5.48 -10.88
CA PRO A 111 -4.22 -4.64 -12.06
C PRO A 111 -4.17 -3.16 -11.70
N ILE A 112 -3.25 -2.40 -12.30
CA ILE A 112 -3.26 -0.94 -12.24
C ILE A 112 -4.17 -0.42 -13.37
N PRO A 113 -5.23 0.33 -13.06
CA PRO A 113 -6.13 0.86 -14.09
C PRO A 113 -5.41 1.77 -15.10
N ILE A 114 -5.83 1.74 -16.36
CA ILE A 114 -5.28 2.58 -17.44
C ILE A 114 -5.49 4.09 -17.19
N ASN A 115 -6.56 4.45 -16.49
CA ASN A 115 -6.90 5.82 -16.16
C ASN A 115 -6.23 6.31 -14.86
N ALA A 116 -5.30 5.53 -14.29
CA ALA A 116 -4.55 5.92 -13.10
C ALA A 116 -3.68 7.14 -13.40
N THR A 117 -3.78 8.17 -12.55
CA THR A 117 -2.95 9.36 -12.65
C THR A 117 -1.54 9.06 -12.13
N PRO A 118 -0.44 9.41 -12.83
CA PRO A 118 0.91 9.33 -12.27
C PRO A 118 1.03 10.12 -10.96
N GLN A 119 2.03 9.78 -10.15
CA GLN A 119 2.35 10.58 -8.96
C GLN A 119 2.79 11.98 -9.37
N PHE A 120 2.24 13.01 -8.71
CA PHE A 120 2.62 14.39 -8.94
C PHE A 120 2.56 15.22 -7.65
N CYS A 121 3.29 16.31 -7.66
CA CYS A 121 3.21 17.37 -6.68
C CYS A 121 3.10 18.71 -7.43
N ALA A 122 2.14 19.54 -7.04
CA ALA A 122 1.93 20.86 -7.58
C ALA A 122 2.09 21.89 -6.46
N GLN A 123 2.98 22.87 -6.65
CA GLN A 123 3.30 23.87 -5.64
C GLN A 123 3.26 25.28 -6.21
N ASN A 124 2.62 26.19 -5.48
CA ASN A 124 2.77 27.63 -5.61
C ASN A 124 2.69 28.31 -4.22
N ALA A 125 2.67 29.64 -4.17
CA ALA A 125 2.69 30.40 -2.92
C ALA A 125 1.47 30.17 -2.00
N SER A 126 0.36 29.59 -2.49
CA SER A 126 -0.89 29.40 -1.72
C SER A 126 -1.52 28.03 -1.89
N LEU A 127 -0.94 27.16 -2.72
CA LEU A 127 -1.46 25.84 -3.06
C LEU A 127 -0.31 24.84 -3.04
N LEU A 128 -0.47 23.79 -2.24
CA LEU A 128 0.35 22.59 -2.32
C LEU A 128 -0.60 21.40 -2.45
N ILE A 129 -0.46 20.67 -3.55
CA ILE A 129 -1.13 19.40 -3.79
C ILE A 129 -0.06 18.33 -3.99
N ASP A 130 -0.20 17.18 -3.34
CA ASP A 130 0.71 16.05 -3.47
C ASP A 130 -0.12 14.77 -3.57
N GLY A 131 -0.10 14.16 -4.76
CA GLY A 131 -0.86 12.96 -5.07
C GLY A 131 0.03 11.73 -5.09
N ARG A 132 -0.19 10.78 -4.18
CA ARG A 132 0.66 9.60 -3.99
C ARG A 132 -0.11 8.29 -4.10
N TRP A 133 0.57 7.25 -4.55
CA TRP A 133 0.01 5.91 -4.58
C TRP A 133 0.47 5.10 -3.38
N ARG A 134 -0.44 4.27 -2.88
CA ARG A 134 -0.15 3.30 -1.83
C ARG A 134 -0.95 2.03 -2.03
N LEU A 135 -0.35 0.91 -1.69
CA LEU A 135 -1.03 -0.36 -1.53
C LEU A 135 -1.44 -0.48 -0.06
N ARG A 136 -2.73 -0.55 0.22
CA ARG A 136 -3.26 -0.84 1.55
C ARG A 136 -3.56 -2.33 1.65
N LEU A 137 -3.03 -2.95 2.69
CA LEU A 137 -3.23 -4.36 3.02
C LEU A 137 -3.97 -4.42 4.34
N GLU A 138 -5.09 -5.13 4.38
CA GLU A 138 -5.86 -5.38 5.60
C GLU A 138 -5.98 -6.89 5.81
N PHE A 139 -5.32 -7.41 6.83
CA PHE A 139 -5.40 -8.81 7.22
C PHE A 139 -6.46 -8.99 8.29
N ILE A 140 -7.30 -10.01 8.10
CA ILE A 140 -8.27 -10.48 9.08
C ILE A 140 -7.62 -11.67 9.78
N LEU A 141 -7.31 -11.48 11.05
CA LEU A 141 -6.62 -12.43 11.90
C LEU A 141 -7.61 -13.05 12.88
N SER A 142 -7.34 -14.29 13.30
CA SER A 142 -8.05 -14.91 14.43
C SER A 142 -7.03 -15.21 15.54
N PRO A 143 -7.08 -14.48 16.67
CA PRO A 143 -6.15 -14.71 17.78
C PRO A 143 -6.45 -16.01 18.56
N ASP A 144 -7.65 -16.56 18.42
CA ASP A 144 -8.06 -17.75 19.15
C ASP A 144 -7.40 -19.01 18.55
N THR A 145 -6.52 -19.63 19.33
CA THR A 145 -5.86 -20.91 19.03
C THR A 145 -6.83 -22.10 19.02
N ALA A 146 -8.10 -21.89 19.36
CA ALA A 146 -9.18 -22.87 19.26
C ALA A 146 -9.45 -23.34 17.81
N TRP A 147 -8.82 -22.72 16.81
CA TRP A 147 -8.83 -23.19 15.42
C TRP A 147 -8.36 -24.65 15.27
N SER A 148 -7.44 -25.12 16.13
CA SER A 148 -7.01 -26.52 16.17
C SER A 148 -8.14 -27.50 16.53
N ALA A 149 -9.22 -27.01 17.15
CA ALA A 149 -10.39 -27.80 17.52
C ALA A 149 -11.51 -27.78 16.46
N LEU A 150 -11.46 -26.87 15.47
CA LEU A 150 -12.47 -26.75 14.41
C LEU A 150 -12.23 -27.67 13.20
N GLY A 151 -11.27 -28.59 13.27
CA GLY A 151 -11.18 -29.73 12.35
C GLY A 151 -10.04 -29.65 11.35
N SER A 152 -9.00 -30.44 11.61
CA SER A 152 -7.98 -30.86 10.65
C SER A 152 -8.33 -32.15 9.91
N GLY A 153 -9.60 -32.59 9.97
CA GLY A 153 -10.08 -33.81 9.32
C GLY A 153 -10.83 -33.52 8.03
N PRO A 154 -10.58 -34.25 6.93
CA PRO A 154 -11.52 -34.28 5.81
C PRO A 154 -12.86 -34.86 6.27
N PRO A 155 -13.99 -34.47 5.65
CA PRO A 155 -15.31 -34.97 6.03
C PRO A 155 -15.34 -36.49 5.86
N GLY A 156 -15.55 -37.22 6.97
CA GLY A 156 -15.72 -38.68 6.96
C GLY A 156 -14.91 -39.50 7.95
N SER A 157 -14.07 -38.89 8.80
CA SER A 157 -13.38 -39.64 9.88
C SER A 157 -13.98 -39.38 11.26
N SER A 158 -15.31 -39.43 11.39
CA SER A 158 -15.93 -39.75 12.67
C SER A 158 -15.96 -41.26 12.80
N SER A 159 -15.28 -41.78 13.81
CA SER A 159 -15.46 -43.17 14.24
C SER A 159 -16.94 -43.41 14.51
N TYR A 160 -17.51 -44.40 13.83
CA TYR A 160 -18.87 -44.89 14.02
C TYR A 160 -19.22 -44.97 15.51
N ASN A 161 -20.11 -44.10 15.96
CA ASN A 161 -21.05 -44.43 17.03
C ASN A 161 -22.44 -44.13 16.48
N SER A 162 -23.22 -45.20 16.41
CA SER A 162 -24.58 -45.28 15.92
C SER A 162 -25.53 -44.37 16.71
N GLY A 163 -26.29 -43.55 15.99
CA GLY A 163 -27.50 -42.92 16.53
C GLY A 163 -27.75 -41.50 16.03
N GLU A 164 -28.60 -41.40 15.00
CA GLU A 164 -29.59 -40.33 14.81
C GLU A 164 -29.17 -39.01 14.12
N ASN A 165 -29.86 -38.76 12.98
CA ASN A 165 -30.04 -37.54 12.18
C ASN A 165 -28.90 -37.02 11.27
N PRO A 166 -29.09 -37.02 9.92
CA PRO A 166 -28.23 -36.30 8.99
C PRO A 166 -28.73 -34.85 8.87
N VAL A 167 -28.35 -33.99 9.82
CA VAL A 167 -28.37 -32.55 9.55
C VAL A 167 -27.09 -32.27 8.79
N SER A 168 -27.25 -31.80 7.56
CA SER A 168 -26.19 -31.29 6.69
C SER A 168 -25.21 -30.44 7.50
N ASP A 169 -24.04 -31.02 7.76
CA ASP A 169 -22.90 -30.39 8.41
C ASP A 169 -22.25 -29.43 7.40
N GLU A 170 -23.01 -28.38 7.08
CA GLU A 170 -22.49 -27.19 6.43
C GLU A 170 -21.50 -26.59 7.41
N TRP A 171 -20.22 -26.57 7.03
CA TRP A 171 -19.12 -25.96 7.78
C TRP A 171 -19.40 -24.45 7.93
N ALA A 172 -20.28 -24.09 8.86
CA ALA A 172 -20.51 -22.72 9.24
C ALA A 172 -19.28 -22.30 10.06
N LEU A 173 -18.41 -21.49 9.44
CA LEU A 173 -17.39 -20.76 10.15
C LEU A 173 -18.08 -20.05 11.31
N SER A 174 -17.87 -20.56 12.53
CA SER A 174 -18.61 -20.12 13.72
C SER A 174 -18.63 -18.61 13.78
N SER A 175 -19.83 -18.03 13.75
CA SER A 175 -20.08 -16.58 13.85
C SER A 175 -19.61 -15.98 15.19
N TYR A 176 -19.03 -16.80 16.07
CA TYR A 176 -18.47 -16.44 17.37
C TYR A 176 -16.95 -16.32 17.38
N LEU A 177 -16.24 -16.58 16.27
CA LEU A 177 -14.79 -16.44 16.24
C LEU A 177 -14.39 -14.97 16.36
N ARG A 178 -13.61 -14.65 17.40
CA ARG A 178 -13.02 -13.32 17.55
C ARG A 178 -12.07 -13.06 16.38
N THR A 179 -12.24 -11.92 15.73
CA THR A 179 -11.37 -11.48 14.64
C THR A 179 -10.76 -10.14 14.94
N GLU A 180 -9.52 -9.96 14.50
CA GLU A 180 -8.78 -8.71 14.62
C GLU A 180 -8.31 -8.28 13.23
N LYS A 181 -8.25 -6.97 13.00
CA LYS A 181 -7.85 -6.40 11.72
C LYS A 181 -6.50 -5.72 11.85
N LEU A 182 -5.53 -6.19 11.07
CA LEU A 182 -4.23 -5.54 10.94
C LEU A 182 -4.15 -4.84 9.58
N ALA A 183 -4.02 -3.52 9.59
CA ALA A 183 -3.88 -2.73 8.37
C ALA A 183 -2.45 -2.19 8.21
N TRP A 184 -1.94 -2.25 6.99
CA TRP A 184 -0.63 -1.69 6.62
C TRP A 184 -0.72 -0.94 5.28
N HIS A 185 0.12 0.08 5.13
CA HIS A 185 0.22 0.89 3.93
C HIS A 185 1.63 0.83 3.40
N LEU A 186 1.78 0.36 2.16
CA LEU A 186 3.05 0.34 1.44
C LEU A 186 3.01 1.42 0.34
N PRO A 187 3.90 2.42 0.37
CA PRO A 187 4.02 3.37 -0.73
C PRO A 187 4.48 2.68 -2.02
N ILE A 188 3.86 3.04 -3.14
CA ILE A 188 4.29 2.63 -4.47
C ILE A 188 4.30 3.84 -5.39
N GLN A 189 5.05 3.78 -6.49
CA GLN A 189 5.17 4.85 -7.45
C GLN A 189 4.61 4.42 -8.80
N LEU A 190 3.70 5.22 -9.35
CA LEU A 190 3.18 5.05 -10.70
C LEU A 190 3.78 6.09 -11.64
N VAL A 191 4.30 5.62 -12.77
CA VAL A 191 4.84 6.45 -13.85
C VAL A 191 4.05 6.26 -15.14
N SER A 192 4.09 7.28 -16.01
CA SER A 192 3.49 7.19 -17.34
C SER A 192 4.06 6.00 -18.13
N SER A 193 3.21 5.38 -18.94
CA SER A 193 3.63 4.33 -19.88
C SER A 193 4.34 4.89 -21.11
N ASP A 194 4.26 6.21 -21.34
CA ASP A 194 4.97 6.87 -22.43
C ASP A 194 6.47 7.02 -22.09
N PRO A 195 7.38 6.36 -22.83
CA PRO A 195 8.81 6.42 -22.57
C PRO A 195 9.41 7.82 -22.72
N SER A 196 8.73 8.75 -23.41
CA SER A 196 9.21 10.13 -23.60
C SER A 196 8.96 11.05 -22.39
N ILE A 197 8.09 10.65 -21.46
CA ILE A 197 7.71 11.41 -20.26
C ILE A 197 8.48 10.92 -19.02
N VAL A 198 9.27 9.85 -19.14
CA VAL A 198 10.12 9.33 -18.06
C VAL A 198 11.31 10.27 -17.87
N CYS A 199 11.14 11.30 -17.04
CA CYS A 199 12.27 11.97 -16.42
C CYS A 199 12.90 10.95 -15.46
N MET A 200 13.90 10.22 -15.95
CA MET A 200 14.80 9.46 -15.09
C MET A 200 15.32 10.41 -14.00
N PRO A 201 15.52 9.95 -12.75
CA PRO A 201 16.18 10.78 -11.76
C PRO A 201 17.46 11.31 -12.39
N GLN A 202 17.57 12.64 -12.46
CA GLN A 202 18.77 13.28 -12.98
C GLN A 202 19.92 12.77 -12.12
N ASN A 203 20.81 11.97 -12.72
CA ASN A 203 22.14 11.78 -12.19
C ASN A 203 22.72 13.19 -12.06
N THR A 204 22.70 13.75 -10.85
CA THR A 204 23.56 14.87 -10.52
C THR A 204 24.96 14.33 -10.71
N SER A 205 25.56 14.70 -11.84
CA SER A 205 26.96 14.49 -12.17
C SER A 205 27.80 14.97 -11.00
N THR A 206 28.16 14.06 -10.10
CA THR A 206 29.28 14.21 -9.20
C THR A 206 30.24 13.10 -9.57
N MET A 207 31.42 13.52 -10.04
CA MET A 207 32.53 12.70 -10.49
C MET A 207 32.72 11.43 -9.64
N PRO A 208 33.07 10.28 -10.24
CA PRO A 208 33.43 9.11 -9.45
C PRO A 208 34.66 9.46 -8.60
N ILE A 209 34.49 9.49 -7.29
CA ILE A 209 35.61 9.52 -6.35
C ILE A 209 36.28 8.15 -6.44
N ILE A 210 37.42 8.11 -7.13
CA ILE A 210 38.34 6.98 -7.10
C ILE A 210 38.93 6.94 -5.69
N LEU A 211 38.54 5.95 -4.89
CA LEU A 211 39.22 5.65 -3.64
C LEU A 211 40.63 5.12 -3.97
N PRO A 212 41.71 5.72 -3.43
CA PRO A 212 43.03 5.15 -3.58
C PRO A 212 43.12 3.85 -2.77
N VAL A 213 43.55 2.79 -3.45
CA VAL A 213 44.01 1.57 -2.81
C VAL A 213 45.36 1.89 -2.14
N TYR A 214 45.38 1.84 -0.81
CA TYR A 214 46.58 1.60 -0.01
C TYR A 214 46.25 0.58 1.07
#